data_AF-R0JYF7-F1
#
_entry.id   AF-R0JYF7-F1
#
_cell.length_a   1.000
_cell.length_b   1.000
_cell.length_c   1.000
_cell.angle_alpha   90.00
_cell.angle_beta   90.00
_cell.angle_gamma   90.00
#
_symmetry.space_group_name_H-M   'P 1'
#
loop_
_entity.id
_entity.type
_entity.pdbx_description
1 polymer ?
#
loop_
_entity_poly.entity_id
_entity_poly.type
_entity_poly.pdbx_seq_one_letter_code
_entity_poly.pdbx_strand_id
1 'polypeptide(L)'
;TPPKSPPKPSNPRGMRLTLQIPKSKVSKEEQRTLKVRKAAAERWAPKLQNPFPNHREIKEAYPCKLLRHYTGEAPAEVIRPQINKSARVDNLLKQFPVLSTSSAGFPNNIQDMAEPEYQNLAQDIAEEDDLQKRWLHYNMSVTHSEAAQKLAWQAFSTSERGRVGRGREAMVISGLDLEDLHLEKQRLPNFLPDWCKAKTGRYAEG
;
A
#
# COMPACT_ATOMS: atom_id res chain seq x y z
N THR A 1 -21.04 10.67 -68.52
CA THR A 1 -20.65 9.39 -67.88
C THR A 1 -19.82 9.72 -66.65
N PRO A 2 -20.18 9.25 -65.44
CA PRO A 2 -19.45 9.60 -64.22
C PRO A 2 -18.13 8.78 -64.11
N PRO A 3 -17.10 9.29 -63.42
CA PRO A 3 -15.81 8.61 -63.29
C PRO A 3 -15.92 7.41 -62.33
N LYS A 4 -15.30 6.30 -62.71
CA LYS A 4 -15.23 5.06 -61.91
C LYS A 4 -14.50 5.31 -60.59
N SER A 5 -15.10 4.87 -59.50
CA SER A 5 -14.52 4.86 -58.15
C SER A 5 -13.25 3.99 -58.09
N PRO A 6 -12.21 4.39 -57.32
CA PRO A 6 -10.99 3.60 -57.17
C PRO A 6 -11.26 2.28 -56.42
N PRO A 7 -10.49 1.22 -56.71
CA PRO A 7 -10.68 -0.09 -56.10
C PRO A 7 -10.39 -0.06 -54.59
N LYS A 8 -11.26 -0.72 -53.81
CA LYS A 8 -11.09 -0.92 -52.36
C LYS A 8 -9.78 -1.66 -52.07
N PRO A 9 -8.95 -1.23 -51.11
CA PRO A 9 -7.76 -1.97 -50.71
C PRO A 9 -8.17 -3.34 -50.14
N SER A 10 -7.50 -4.39 -50.60
CA SER A 10 -7.69 -5.74 -50.08
C SER A 10 -7.18 -5.78 -48.64
N ASN A 11 -8.05 -6.18 -47.70
CA ASN A 11 -7.62 -6.45 -46.33
C ASN A 11 -6.54 -7.55 -46.36
N PRO A 12 -5.32 -7.30 -45.83
CA PRO A 12 -4.34 -8.36 -45.71
C PRO A 12 -4.93 -9.44 -44.80
N ARG A 13 -4.95 -10.68 -45.30
CA ARG A 13 -5.37 -11.85 -44.53
C ARG A 13 -4.42 -11.99 -43.32
N GLY A 14 -4.84 -11.49 -42.16
CA GLY A 14 -4.08 -11.66 -40.93
C GLY A 14 -3.89 -13.14 -40.63
N MET A 15 -2.64 -13.59 -40.53
CA MET A 15 -2.34 -14.94 -40.06
C MET A 15 -2.86 -15.08 -38.63
N ARG A 16 -3.79 -16.00 -38.42
CA ARG A 16 -4.36 -16.29 -37.10
C ARG A 16 -3.37 -17.16 -36.33
N LEU A 17 -2.36 -16.52 -35.75
CA LEU A 17 -1.37 -17.19 -34.91
C LEU A 17 -2.03 -17.63 -33.60
N THR A 18 -1.89 -18.92 -33.24
CA THR A 18 -2.35 -19.46 -31.96
C THR A 18 -1.16 -19.64 -31.04
N LEU A 19 -1.12 -18.89 -29.94
CA LEU A 19 -0.13 -19.04 -28.89
C LEU A 19 -0.48 -20.28 -28.04
N GLN A 20 0.32 -21.34 -28.13
CA GLN A 20 0.23 -22.47 -27.20
C GLN A 20 1.22 -22.25 -26.05
N ILE A 21 0.72 -21.79 -24.90
CA ILE A 21 1.54 -21.64 -23.69
C ILE A 21 1.76 -23.05 -23.10
N PRO A 22 3.01 -23.52 -22.95
CA PRO A 22 3.28 -24.79 -22.31
C PRO A 22 2.76 -24.77 -20.87
N LYS A 23 1.82 -25.67 -20.56
CA LYS A 23 1.35 -25.84 -19.18
C LYS A 23 2.44 -26.53 -18.38
N SER A 24 2.92 -25.90 -17.31
CA SER A 24 3.83 -26.54 -16.37
C SER A 24 3.18 -27.80 -15.80
N LYS A 25 3.94 -28.90 -15.74
CA LYS A 25 3.47 -30.15 -15.13
C LYS A 25 3.44 -29.96 -13.63
N VAL A 26 2.27 -29.61 -13.10
CA VAL A 26 2.04 -29.44 -11.66
C VAL A 26 2.29 -30.77 -10.95
N SER A 27 3.21 -30.77 -9.97
CA SER A 27 3.53 -31.92 -9.14
C SER A 27 2.29 -32.42 -8.38
N LYS A 28 2.24 -33.71 -8.00
CA LYS A 28 1.14 -34.25 -7.18
C LYS A 28 0.97 -33.49 -5.87
N GLU A 29 2.08 -33.01 -5.29
CA GLU A 29 2.07 -32.20 -4.07
C GLU A 29 1.44 -30.83 -4.32
N GLU A 30 1.80 -30.17 -5.41
CA GLU A 30 1.21 -28.89 -5.82
C GLU A 30 -0.28 -29.04 -6.14
N GLN A 31 -0.69 -30.14 -6.76
CA GLN A 31 -2.11 -30.42 -6.97
C GLN A 31 -2.87 -30.58 -5.65
N ARG A 32 -2.24 -31.21 -4.64
CA ARG A 32 -2.83 -31.31 -3.28
C ARG A 32 -2.95 -29.94 -2.65
N THR A 33 -1.90 -29.11 -2.68
CA THR A 33 -1.95 -27.76 -2.10
C THR A 33 -2.98 -26.88 -2.81
N LEU A 34 -3.08 -26.95 -4.14
CA LEU A 34 -4.10 -26.25 -4.92
C LEU A 34 -5.52 -26.70 -4.55
N LYS A 35 -5.75 -28.01 -4.39
CA LYS A 35 -7.05 -28.52 -3.94
C LYS A 35 -7.42 -28.02 -2.55
N VAL A 36 -6.48 -28.02 -1.60
CA VAL A 36 -6.69 -27.51 -0.24
C VAL A 36 -7.01 -26.02 -0.27
N ARG A 37 -6.25 -25.22 -1.04
CA ARG A 37 -6.50 -23.78 -1.20
C ARG A 37 -7.85 -23.51 -1.82
N LYS A 38 -8.25 -24.27 -2.85
CA LYS A 38 -9.55 -24.15 -3.49
C LYS A 38 -10.69 -24.46 -2.52
N ALA A 39 -10.58 -25.57 -1.77
CA ALA A 39 -11.58 -25.95 -0.77
C ALA A 39 -11.68 -24.92 0.37
N ALA A 40 -10.55 -24.34 0.80
CA ALA A 40 -10.56 -23.25 1.75
C ALA A 40 -11.27 -22.02 1.17
N ALA A 41 -10.92 -21.60 -0.05
CA ALA A 41 -11.57 -20.46 -0.70
C ALA A 41 -13.10 -20.63 -0.84
N GLU A 42 -13.57 -21.82 -1.21
CA GLU A 42 -15.00 -22.12 -1.30
C GLU A 42 -15.71 -22.02 0.06
N ARG A 43 -15.08 -22.50 1.15
CA ARG A 43 -15.61 -22.35 2.52
C ARG A 43 -15.69 -20.89 2.97
N TRP A 44 -14.77 -20.07 2.50
CA TRP A 44 -14.65 -18.65 2.87
C TRP A 44 -15.49 -17.72 1.99
N ALA A 45 -15.86 -18.13 0.78
CA ALA A 45 -16.65 -17.34 -0.16
C ALA A 45 -17.86 -16.61 0.45
N PRO A 46 -18.75 -17.26 1.25
CA PRO A 46 -19.88 -16.56 1.85
C PRO A 46 -19.46 -15.58 2.95
N LYS A 47 -18.40 -15.88 3.71
CA LYS A 47 -17.90 -15.03 4.81
C LYS A 47 -17.22 -13.76 4.28
N LEU A 48 -16.60 -13.84 3.10
CA LEU A 48 -15.95 -12.71 2.44
C LEU A 48 -16.94 -11.69 1.84
N GLN A 49 -18.23 -12.02 1.76
CA GLN A 49 -19.28 -11.09 1.37
C GLN A 49 -19.76 -10.21 2.54
N ASN A 50 -19.42 -10.57 3.78
CA ASN A 50 -19.77 -9.75 4.94
C ASN A 50 -18.92 -8.45 4.92
N PRO A 51 -19.54 -7.25 4.89
CA PRO A 51 -18.80 -5.99 4.89
C PRO A 51 -18.01 -5.74 6.19
N PHE A 52 -18.40 -6.39 7.30
CA PHE A 52 -17.77 -6.23 8.61
C PHE A 52 -17.41 -7.60 9.21
N PRO A 53 -16.26 -8.20 8.82
CA PRO A 53 -15.85 -9.50 9.32
C PRO A 53 -15.46 -9.45 10.80
N ASN A 54 -15.75 -10.52 11.53
CA ASN A 54 -15.38 -10.65 12.94
C ASN A 54 -13.87 -10.86 13.12
N HIS A 55 -13.32 -10.47 14.28
CA HIS A 55 -11.88 -10.62 14.54
C HIS A 55 -11.36 -12.06 14.44
N ARG A 56 -12.20 -13.04 14.82
CA ARG A 56 -11.90 -14.48 14.63
C ARG A 56 -11.79 -14.84 13.15
N GLU A 57 -12.70 -14.31 12.32
CA GLU A 57 -12.70 -14.55 10.88
C GLU A 57 -11.46 -13.93 10.22
N ILE A 58 -11.06 -12.73 10.64
CA ILE A 58 -9.84 -12.08 10.15
C ILE A 58 -8.61 -12.96 10.47
N LYS A 59 -8.50 -13.45 11.71
CA LYS A 59 -7.38 -14.30 12.13
C LYS A 59 -7.30 -15.62 11.37
N GLU A 60 -8.44 -16.26 11.10
CA GLU A 60 -8.48 -17.54 10.38
C GLU A 60 -8.27 -17.38 8.86
N ALA A 61 -8.69 -16.26 8.27
CA ALA A 61 -8.51 -15.98 6.84
C ALA A 61 -7.08 -15.57 6.47
N TYR A 62 -6.34 -14.96 7.41
CA TYR A 62 -5.02 -14.37 7.15
C TYR A 62 -3.97 -15.39 6.67
N PRO A 63 -3.81 -16.58 7.29
CA PRO A 63 -2.87 -17.59 6.81
C PRO A 63 -3.17 -18.07 5.39
N CYS A 64 -4.45 -18.07 5.01
CA CYS A 64 -4.89 -18.48 3.68
C CYS A 64 -4.86 -17.34 2.66
N LYS A 65 -4.52 -16.10 3.08
CA LYS A 65 -4.59 -14.87 2.27
C LYS A 65 -5.95 -14.69 1.59
N LEU A 66 -7.03 -15.08 2.28
CA LEU A 66 -8.40 -15.05 1.75
C LEU A 66 -9.13 -13.73 2.04
N LEU A 67 -8.61 -12.90 2.95
CA LEU A 67 -9.18 -11.58 3.22
C LEU A 67 -9.20 -10.73 1.95
N ARG A 68 -10.37 -10.17 1.64
CA ARG A 68 -10.47 -9.01 0.76
C ARG A 68 -9.53 -7.94 1.33
N HIS A 69 -8.56 -7.48 0.55
CA HIS A 69 -8.20 -6.07 0.66
C HIS A 69 -9.52 -5.34 0.44
N TYR A 70 -9.91 -4.43 1.35
CA TYR A 70 -11.08 -3.58 1.14
C TYR A 70 -10.85 -2.75 -0.13
N THR A 71 -11.13 -3.35 -1.29
CA THR A 71 -11.59 -2.62 -2.44
C THR A 71 -13.03 -2.33 -2.08
N GLY A 72 -13.26 -1.14 -1.50
CA GLY A 72 -14.56 -0.49 -1.68
C GLY A 72 -14.94 -0.61 -3.15
N GLU A 73 -16.24 -0.73 -3.42
CA GLU A 73 -16.78 -0.77 -4.78
C GLU A 73 -15.92 0.06 -5.71
N ALA A 74 -15.45 -0.52 -6.82
CA ALA A 74 -14.74 0.25 -7.82
C ALA A 74 -15.59 1.50 -8.04
N PRO A 75 -15.04 2.71 -7.80
CA PRO A 75 -15.86 3.92 -7.86
C PRO A 75 -16.60 3.90 -9.19
N ALA A 76 -17.92 4.09 -9.12
CA ALA A 76 -18.80 4.14 -10.28
C ALA A 76 -18.09 4.88 -11.42
N GLU A 77 -18.20 4.35 -12.66
CA GLU A 77 -17.48 4.82 -13.85
C GLU A 77 -17.04 6.27 -13.71
N VAL A 78 -15.77 6.48 -13.35
CA VAL A 78 -15.23 7.81 -13.15
C VAL A 78 -15.33 8.50 -14.51
N ILE A 79 -16.35 9.34 -14.68
CA ILE A 79 -16.52 10.20 -15.85
C ILE A 79 -15.34 11.16 -15.81
N ARG A 80 -14.24 10.77 -16.46
CA ARG A 80 -13.06 11.61 -16.55
C ARG A 80 -13.45 12.79 -17.43
N PRO A 81 -13.34 14.03 -16.93
CA PRO A 81 -13.58 15.19 -17.78
C PRO A 81 -12.63 15.14 -18.97
N GLN A 82 -13.14 15.47 -20.15
CA GLN A 82 -12.33 15.48 -21.37
C GLN A 82 -11.27 16.58 -21.24
N ILE A 83 -10.01 16.19 -21.04
CA ILE A 83 -8.89 17.12 -20.97
C ILE A 83 -8.52 17.49 -22.41
N ASN A 84 -8.87 18.71 -22.82
CA ASN A 84 -8.40 19.28 -24.08
C ASN A 84 -6.91 19.64 -23.94
N LYS A 85 -6.04 18.90 -24.62
CA LYS A 85 -4.60 19.16 -24.63
C LYS A 85 -4.28 20.22 -25.67
N SER A 86 -3.32 21.10 -25.37
CA SER A 86 -2.80 22.06 -26.33
C SER A 86 -1.77 21.40 -27.24
N ALA A 87 -1.59 21.92 -28.46
CA ALA A 87 -0.61 21.40 -29.42
C ALA A 87 0.81 21.31 -28.85
N ARG A 88 1.18 22.22 -27.94
CA ARG A 88 2.46 22.19 -27.21
C ARG A 88 2.59 20.95 -26.31
N VAL A 89 1.53 20.61 -25.58
CA VAL A 89 1.50 19.44 -24.69
C VAL A 89 1.55 18.14 -25.48
N ASP A 90 0.85 18.07 -26.61
CA ASP A 90 0.89 16.87 -27.47
C ASP A 90 2.26 16.66 -28.11
N ASN A 91 2.93 17.73 -28.54
CA ASN A 91 4.30 17.63 -29.05
C ASN A 91 5.30 17.23 -27.96
N LEU A 92 5.13 17.73 -26.74
CA LEU A 92 5.95 17.34 -25.60
C LEU A 92 5.74 15.86 -25.25
N LEU A 93 4.49 15.36 -25.24
CA LEU A 93 4.19 13.96 -25.00
C LEU A 93 4.79 13.02 -26.06
N LYS A 94 4.88 13.46 -27.32
CA LYS A 94 5.55 12.70 -28.39
C LYS A 94 7.06 12.62 -28.23
N GLN A 95 7.68 13.55 -27.49
CA GLN A 95 9.13 13.55 -27.25
C GLN A 95 9.55 12.56 -26.16
N PHE A 96 8.61 12.10 -25.34
CA PHE A 96 8.89 11.06 -24.35
C PHE A 96 8.71 9.67 -24.97
N PRO A 97 9.66 8.73 -24.75
CA PRO A 97 9.47 7.35 -25.15
C PRO A 97 8.23 6.80 -24.43
N VAL A 98 7.24 6.35 -25.18
CA VAL A 98 6.07 5.66 -24.60
C VAL A 98 6.57 4.32 -24.08
N LEU A 99 6.96 4.29 -22.79
CA LEU A 99 7.13 3.04 -22.06
C LEU A 99 5.77 2.36 -22.07
N SER A 100 5.63 1.39 -22.97
CA SER A 100 4.41 0.60 -23.11
C SER A 100 4.29 -0.27 -21.86
N THR A 101 3.74 0.29 -20.78
CA THR A 101 3.38 -0.45 -19.57
C THR A 101 2.05 -1.19 -19.77
N SER A 102 1.84 -1.74 -20.97
CA SER A 102 0.90 -2.82 -21.17
C SER A 102 1.61 -4.12 -20.82
N SER A 103 1.53 -4.49 -19.54
CA SER A 103 1.49 -5.87 -19.04
C SER A 103 1.71 -6.97 -20.10
N ALA A 104 2.98 -7.28 -20.42
CA ALA A 104 3.47 -8.61 -20.80
C ALA A 104 4.95 -8.54 -21.20
N GLY A 105 5.78 -9.30 -20.49
CA GLY A 105 7.10 -9.71 -20.99
C GLY A 105 8.23 -8.71 -20.74
N PHE A 106 9.05 -9.03 -19.74
CA PHE A 106 10.44 -8.61 -19.74
C PHE A 106 11.09 -9.05 -21.06
N PRO A 107 11.67 -8.16 -21.88
CA PRO A 107 12.64 -8.59 -22.87
C PRO A 107 13.92 -8.96 -22.13
N ASN A 108 14.26 -10.26 -22.16
CA ASN A 108 15.61 -10.75 -21.88
C ASN A 108 16.55 -10.12 -22.91
N ASN A 109 17.12 -8.97 -22.58
CA ASN A 109 18.30 -8.44 -23.25
C ASN A 109 19.36 -8.20 -22.17
N ILE A 110 19.95 -9.30 -21.71
CA ILE A 110 21.14 -9.29 -20.86
C ILE A 110 22.33 -9.38 -21.81
N GLN A 111 22.64 -8.27 -22.47
CA GLN A 111 23.93 -8.01 -23.09
C GLN A 111 23.94 -6.55 -23.50
N ASP A 112 25.01 -5.85 -23.14
CA ASP A 112 25.27 -4.43 -23.38
C ASP A 112 24.69 -3.44 -22.36
N MET A 113 25.02 -3.65 -21.09
CA MET A 113 25.36 -2.53 -20.19
C MET A 113 26.64 -2.92 -19.48
N ALA A 114 27.78 -2.49 -20.02
CA ALA A 114 29.02 -2.47 -19.28
C ALA A 114 28.81 -1.63 -18.02
N GLU A 115 28.99 -2.24 -16.85
CA GLU A 115 29.19 -1.53 -15.59
C GLU A 115 30.32 -0.51 -15.76
N PRO A 116 30.07 0.76 -15.41
CA PRO A 116 30.92 1.31 -14.37
C PRO A 116 30.14 2.29 -13.49
N GLU A 117 29.57 1.86 -12.37
CA GLU A 117 29.13 2.81 -11.31
C GLU A 117 28.75 2.13 -9.97
N TYR A 118 29.52 1.15 -9.50
CA TYR A 118 29.33 0.57 -8.16
C TYR A 118 30.44 0.94 -7.17
N GLN A 119 31.18 2.03 -7.40
CA GLN A 119 32.23 2.45 -6.47
C GLN A 119 31.71 3.34 -5.33
N ASN A 120 30.57 4.02 -5.49
CA ASN A 120 30.08 5.02 -4.52
C ASN A 120 28.69 4.73 -3.92
N LEU A 121 28.09 3.56 -4.17
CA LEU A 121 26.73 3.24 -3.68
C LEU A 121 26.60 3.37 -2.15
N ALA A 122 27.66 3.06 -1.40
CA ALA A 122 27.68 3.20 0.05
C ALA A 122 27.77 4.67 0.53
N GLN A 123 28.40 5.55 -0.25
CA GLN A 123 28.42 6.99 0.01
C GLN A 123 27.06 7.61 -0.32
N ASP A 124 26.45 7.22 -1.45
CA ASP A 124 25.15 7.74 -1.87
C ASP A 124 24.05 7.37 -0.86
N ILE A 125 24.06 6.13 -0.33
CA ILE A 125 23.13 5.69 0.72
C ILE A 125 23.35 6.47 2.03
N ALA A 126 24.61 6.72 2.41
CA ALA A 126 24.93 7.46 3.63
C ALA A 126 24.52 8.93 3.54
N GLU A 127 24.67 9.56 2.38
CA GLU A 127 24.23 10.93 2.12
C GLU A 127 22.70 11.05 2.13
N GLU A 128 21.99 10.06 1.59
CA GLU A 128 20.52 9.98 1.65
C GLU A 128 20.01 9.83 3.09
N ASP A 129 20.65 8.98 3.89
CA ASP A 129 20.31 8.78 5.31
C ASP A 129 20.49 10.07 6.13
N ASP A 130 21.56 10.82 5.87
CA ASP A 130 21.82 12.08 6.57
C ASP A 130 20.85 13.20 6.15
N LEU A 131 20.44 13.22 4.88
CA LEU A 131 19.36 14.09 4.41
C LEU A 131 18.03 13.76 5.09
N GLN A 132 17.69 12.46 5.20
CA GLN A 132 16.47 12.02 5.89
C GLN A 132 16.47 12.41 7.36
N LYS A 133 17.58 12.24 8.09
CA LYS A 133 17.69 12.68 9.48
C LYS A 133 17.50 14.19 9.62
N ARG A 134 18.07 14.99 8.73
CA ARG A 134 17.89 16.45 8.72
C ARG A 134 16.43 16.85 8.51
N TRP A 135 15.74 16.18 7.58
CA TRP A 135 14.32 16.41 7.34
C TRP A 135 13.45 16.00 8.53
N LEU A 136 13.79 14.89 9.19
CA LEU A 136 13.12 14.46 10.41
C LEU A 136 13.26 15.52 11.52
N HIS A 137 14.48 16.01 11.77
CA HIS A 137 14.72 17.07 12.76
C HIS A 137 13.98 18.37 12.43
N TYR A 138 13.95 18.75 11.15
CA TYR A 138 13.18 19.91 10.70
C TYR A 138 11.68 19.72 10.97
N ASN A 139 11.10 18.59 10.58
CA ASN A 139 9.69 18.29 10.80
C ASN A 139 9.35 18.21 12.30
N MET A 140 10.23 17.64 13.11
CA MET A 140 10.10 17.67 14.57
C MET A 140 10.07 19.11 15.09
N SER A 141 10.97 19.98 14.65
CA SER A 141 11.00 21.37 15.10
C SER A 141 9.71 22.13 14.75
N VAL A 142 9.10 21.86 13.59
CA VAL A 142 7.83 22.46 13.15
C VAL A 142 6.67 21.95 14.00
N THR A 143 6.63 20.65 14.28
CA THR A 143 5.56 19.99 15.04
C THR A 143 5.67 20.19 16.56
N HIS A 144 6.83 20.58 17.09
CA HIS A 144 7.02 20.92 18.50
C HIS A 144 6.38 22.26 18.91
N SER A 145 6.03 23.13 17.94
CA SER A 145 5.38 24.39 18.26
C SER A 145 3.96 24.19 18.80
N GLU A 146 3.58 24.96 19.82
CA GLU A 146 2.26 24.85 20.47
C GLU A 146 1.11 25.09 19.47
N ALA A 147 1.32 25.98 18.50
CA ALA A 147 0.35 26.26 17.44
C ALA A 147 0.18 25.05 16.50
N ALA A 148 1.27 24.40 16.09
CA ALA A 148 1.21 23.20 15.26
C ALA A 148 0.56 22.03 16.01
N GLN A 149 0.84 21.88 17.31
CA GLN A 149 0.20 20.87 18.16
C GLN A 149 -1.31 21.11 18.27
N LYS A 150 -1.75 22.35 18.48
CA LYS A 150 -3.18 22.71 18.51
C LYS A 150 -3.86 22.46 17.17
N LEU A 151 -3.23 22.81 16.05
CA LEU A 151 -3.75 22.53 14.70
C LEU A 151 -3.83 21.02 14.42
N ALA A 152 -2.78 20.27 14.75
CA ALA A 152 -2.77 18.82 14.62
C ALA A 152 -3.87 18.21 15.49
N TRP A 153 -4.01 18.68 16.73
CA TRP A 153 -5.10 18.24 17.60
C TRP A 153 -6.45 18.53 16.95
N GLN A 154 -6.73 19.73 16.46
CA GLN A 154 -8.01 20.05 15.80
C GLN A 154 -8.27 19.22 14.54
N ALA A 155 -7.26 19.01 13.70
CA ALA A 155 -7.37 18.23 12.46
C ALA A 155 -7.54 16.73 12.72
N PHE A 156 -6.88 16.20 13.75
CA PHE A 156 -6.86 14.79 14.12
C PHE A 156 -7.67 14.46 15.38
N SER A 157 -8.53 15.37 15.86
CA SER A 157 -9.51 15.15 16.96
C SER A 157 -10.94 15.09 16.44
N THR A 158 -11.18 14.51 15.27
CA THR A 158 -12.56 14.19 14.88
C THR A 158 -13.18 13.19 15.87
N SER A 159 -14.35 13.53 16.39
CA SER A 159 -15.25 12.58 17.04
C SER A 159 -15.93 11.75 15.95
N GLU A 160 -15.41 10.55 15.65
CA GLU A 160 -16.14 9.59 14.81
C GLU A 160 -17.48 9.26 15.48
N ARG A 161 -18.58 9.70 14.84
CA ARG A 161 -19.95 9.47 15.30
C ARG A 161 -20.21 7.96 15.30
N GLY A 162 -20.27 7.34 16.48
CA GLY A 162 -20.64 5.92 16.64
C GLY A 162 -19.59 5.01 17.27
N ARG A 163 -18.37 5.48 17.59
CA ARG A 163 -17.43 4.73 18.43
C ARG A 163 -17.46 5.23 19.87
N VAL A 164 -18.05 4.44 20.78
CA VAL A 164 -17.98 4.66 22.24
C VAL A 164 -16.64 4.15 22.82
N GLY A 165 -15.72 3.65 21.99
CA GLY A 165 -14.42 3.14 22.42
C GLY A 165 -13.26 3.98 21.90
N ARG A 166 -12.55 4.64 22.81
CA ARG A 166 -11.11 5.00 22.87
C ARG A 166 -10.28 4.84 21.57
N GLY A 167 -10.72 5.42 20.45
CA GLY A 167 -10.09 5.19 19.15
C GLY A 167 -8.77 5.94 18.93
N ARG A 168 -8.44 6.92 19.79
CA ARG A 168 -7.26 7.79 19.62
C ARG A 168 -6.41 8.03 20.87
N GLU A 169 -6.81 7.54 22.04
CA GLU A 169 -5.89 7.48 23.20
C GLU A 169 -4.61 6.69 22.85
N ALA A 170 -4.71 5.72 21.94
CA ALA A 170 -3.56 4.92 21.45
C ALA A 170 -2.46 5.73 20.75
N MET A 171 -2.76 6.94 20.25
CA MET A 171 -1.76 7.80 19.58
C MET A 171 -1.07 8.77 20.57
N VAL A 172 -1.69 9.04 21.72
CA VAL A 172 -1.03 9.73 22.84
C VAL A 172 -0.13 8.77 23.63
N ILE A 173 -0.45 7.47 23.62
CA ILE A 173 0.35 6.40 24.26
C ILE A 173 1.79 6.31 23.72
N SER A 174 2.10 6.87 22.55
CA SER A 174 3.48 6.90 22.03
C SER A 174 4.37 7.98 22.63
N GLY A 175 3.86 8.81 23.55
CA GLY A 175 4.61 9.89 24.22
C GLY A 175 4.95 9.63 25.69
N LEU A 176 4.66 8.42 26.21
CA LEU A 176 5.04 8.07 27.58
C LEU A 176 6.52 7.69 27.63
N ASP A 177 7.23 8.26 28.60
CA ASP A 177 8.65 8.01 28.76
C ASP A 177 8.91 6.51 29.02
N LEU A 178 9.80 5.93 28.22
CA LEU A 178 10.12 4.51 28.26
C LEU A 178 10.79 4.14 29.58
N GLU A 179 11.55 5.07 30.17
CA GLU A 179 12.19 4.86 31.47
C GLU A 179 11.13 4.74 32.57
N ASP A 180 10.18 5.67 32.61
CA ASP A 180 9.08 5.67 33.57
C ASP A 180 8.17 4.44 33.42
N LEU A 181 7.93 3.98 32.18
CA LEU A 181 7.22 2.72 31.91
C LEU A 181 8.00 1.50 32.42
N HIS A 182 9.33 1.53 32.37
CA HIS A 182 10.18 0.47 32.90
C HIS A 182 10.17 0.45 34.43
N LEU A 183 10.24 1.62 35.07
CA LEU A 183 10.12 1.79 36.51
C LEU A 183 8.77 1.28 37.03
N GLU A 184 7.67 1.57 36.32
CA GLU A 184 6.34 1.04 36.66
C GLU A 184 6.29 -0.48 36.64
N LYS A 185 6.93 -1.13 35.64
CA LYS A 185 7.00 -2.59 35.58
C LYS A 185 7.70 -3.18 36.80
N GLN A 186 8.73 -2.49 37.29
CA GLN A 186 9.53 -2.86 38.46
C GLN A 186 8.92 -2.44 39.80
N ARG A 187 7.73 -1.81 39.83
CA ARG A 187 7.08 -1.24 41.03
C ARG A 187 7.90 -0.11 41.68
N LEU A 188 8.71 0.60 40.90
CA LEU A 188 9.48 1.74 41.36
C LEU A 188 8.72 3.05 41.08
N PRO A 189 8.85 4.07 41.95
CA PRO A 189 8.17 5.34 41.77
C PRO A 189 8.57 6.00 40.45
N ASN A 190 7.59 6.49 39.70
CA ASN A 190 7.75 7.12 38.39
C ASN A 190 6.81 8.32 38.24
N PHE A 191 7.01 9.12 37.19
CA PHE A 191 6.22 10.32 36.92
C PHE A 191 5.01 10.07 36.01
N LEU A 192 4.63 8.80 35.79
CA LEU A 192 3.44 8.50 35.01
C LEU A 192 2.17 9.04 35.68
N PRO A 193 1.16 9.44 34.89
CA PRO A 193 -0.16 9.77 35.43
C PRO A 193 -0.78 8.59 36.19
N ASP A 194 -1.52 8.88 37.26
CA ASP A 194 -2.09 7.84 38.17
C ASP A 194 -2.98 6.82 37.45
N TRP A 195 -3.68 7.21 36.38
CA TRP A 195 -4.50 6.30 35.59
C TRP A 195 -3.67 5.31 34.73
N CYS A 196 -2.38 5.57 34.50
CA CYS A 196 -1.44 4.64 33.85
C CYS A 196 -0.74 3.73 34.85
N LYS A 197 -0.66 4.13 36.12
CA LYS A 197 0.06 3.42 37.17
C LYS A 197 -0.78 2.26 37.70
N ALA A 198 -0.69 1.12 37.03
CA ALA A 198 -1.38 -0.10 37.44
C ALA A 198 -0.83 -0.70 38.75
N LYS A 199 0.42 -0.40 39.10
CA LYS A 199 1.15 -0.98 40.23
C LYS A 199 1.62 0.05 41.26
N THR A 200 2.04 1.25 40.83
CA THR A 200 2.51 2.29 41.76
C THR A 200 1.49 3.41 42.01
N GLY A 201 0.29 3.28 41.42
CA GLY A 201 -0.75 4.29 41.50
C GLY A 201 -1.44 4.29 42.86
N ARG A 202 -2.08 5.41 43.20
CA ARG A 202 -2.82 5.56 44.47
C ARG A 202 -3.93 4.52 44.67
N TYR A 203 -4.42 3.95 43.59
CA TYR A 203 -5.47 2.92 43.57
C TYR A 203 -4.95 1.55 43.12
N ALA A 204 -3.63 1.41 42.93
CA ALA A 204 -3.06 0.10 42.67
C ALA A 204 -3.21 -0.74 43.94
N GLU A 205 -3.88 -1.90 43.81
CA GLU A 205 -4.04 -2.84 44.91
C GLU A 205 -2.66 -3.26 45.45
N GLY A 206 -2.46 -3.08 46.75
CA GLY A 206 -1.28 -3.54 47.48
C GLY A 206 -1.27 -5.05 47.65
#